data_AF-A0A3M7CMF4-F1
#
_entry.id   AF-A0A3M7CMF4-F1
#
_cell.length_a   1.000
_cell.length_b   1.000
_cell.length_c   1.000
_cell.angle_alpha   90.00
_cell.angle_beta   90.00
_cell.angle_gamma   90.00
#
_symmetry.space_group_name_H-M   'P 1'
#
loop_
_entity.id
_entity.type
_entity.pdbx_description
1 polymer ?
#
loop_
_entity_poly.entity_id
_entity_poly.type
_entity_poly.pdbx_seq_one_letter_code
_entity_poly.pdbx_strand_id
1 'polypeptide(L)'
;MDDLLSHLPVPQANGTLVPASSAASSEQTSLGQNGQEENSEQQPSLTTSAAPGILKRKSSGMSSPNATLEFVPPPSAQHAQEIAVLGSEAHAYVQDYSNLQSLDDFVRENPFAPKEKTEPPRAVPVSPEYSIKFNDLCVKHFIVPAFEYDMPHQQCEMVTVQFGDRKVDAIGPFASKKHAKEEVCKLAWPQLLEMDERLQNKRKRPELPQSYSSGIDSELLAAENFIGLLQEYAQANRQRSPAYEESRTNTTPIRFACTVRIEEKPDTPLGSSTDFYQSKQEAKRAAARGAVLWLRSQGKMRPAPPSVNKRLKLEQPSAMELAPDSTGLTQLVNDADLNSGAKTTSAARLHELTAVLGFRPPIYESHPSVPPPGKPLDAHEINGVFIDMHLRFSDQDVQKDSRLAGPLGKVEHVHGRKNAKEQCCREAVRILEQIQRERAHEQ
;
A
#
# COMPACT_ATOMS: atom_id res chain seq x y z
N MET A 1 -12.80 -49.63 13.88
CA MET A 1 -12.26 -48.58 13.00
C MET A 1 -10.85 -48.19 13.41
N ASP A 2 -10.42 -48.45 14.66
CA ASP A 2 -9.09 -48.11 15.16
C ASP A 2 -7.94 -49.00 14.66
N ASP A 3 -8.20 -50.21 14.15
CA ASP A 3 -7.15 -51.11 13.63
C ASP A 3 -6.61 -50.73 12.25
N LEU A 4 -7.26 -49.82 11.51
CA LEU A 4 -6.77 -49.39 10.19
C LEU A 4 -5.76 -48.23 10.28
N LEU A 5 -5.69 -47.53 11.41
CA LEU A 5 -4.76 -46.41 11.62
C LEU A 5 -3.37 -46.86 12.10
N SER A 6 -3.24 -48.07 12.64
CA SER A 6 -1.97 -48.62 13.16
C SER A 6 -0.97 -49.02 12.06
N HIS A 7 -1.43 -49.12 10.81
CA HIS A 7 -0.61 -49.51 9.66
C HIS A 7 -0.13 -48.34 8.79
N LEU A 8 -0.42 -47.10 9.16
CA LEU A 8 0.05 -45.94 8.39
C LEU A 8 1.56 -45.74 8.59
N PRO A 9 2.36 -45.78 7.51
CA PRO A 9 3.80 -45.57 7.60
C PRO A 9 4.12 -44.08 7.78
N VAL A 10 4.96 -43.76 8.76
CA VAL A 10 5.40 -42.39 9.05
C VAL A 10 6.84 -42.21 8.56
N PRO A 11 7.14 -41.16 7.77
CA PRO A 11 8.50 -40.89 7.30
C PRO A 11 9.38 -40.33 8.42
N GLN A 12 10.53 -40.96 8.66
CA GLN A 12 11.58 -40.39 9.51
C GLN A 12 12.54 -39.50 8.71
N ALA A 13 13.30 -38.66 9.42
CA ALA A 13 14.22 -37.67 8.84
C ALA A 13 15.31 -38.24 7.92
N ASN A 14 15.54 -39.55 7.96
CA ASN A 14 16.47 -40.28 7.09
C ASN A 14 15.79 -40.89 5.85
N GLY A 15 14.52 -40.59 5.59
CA GLY A 15 13.77 -41.10 4.42
C GLY A 15 13.23 -42.53 4.57
N THR A 16 13.37 -43.16 5.74
CA THR A 16 12.84 -44.51 5.99
C THR A 16 11.42 -44.44 6.52
N LEU A 17 10.52 -45.27 5.98
CA LEU A 17 9.13 -45.38 6.41
C LEU A 17 9.01 -46.47 7.48
N VAL A 18 8.54 -46.12 8.68
CA VAL A 18 8.37 -47.05 9.81
C VAL A 18 6.92 -47.02 10.32
N PRO A 19 6.33 -48.15 10.74
CA PRO A 19 4.97 -48.17 11.30
C PRO A 19 4.84 -47.28 12.55
N ALA A 20 3.73 -46.57 12.67
CA ALA A 20 3.48 -45.60 13.75
C ALA A 20 3.60 -46.19 15.17
N SER A 21 3.41 -47.50 15.34
CA SER A 21 3.49 -48.19 16.64
C SER A 21 4.91 -48.31 17.20
N SER A 22 5.97 -48.10 16.41
CA SER A 22 7.36 -48.27 16.85
C SER A 22 8.07 -46.99 17.28
N ALA A 23 7.45 -45.81 17.12
CA ALA A 23 8.09 -44.52 17.41
C ALA A 23 7.94 -44.04 18.88
N ALA A 24 7.19 -44.75 19.72
CA ALA A 24 6.79 -44.28 21.06
C ALA A 24 7.54 -44.92 22.25
N SER A 25 8.72 -45.50 22.05
CA SER A 25 9.51 -46.07 23.16
C SER A 25 11.00 -45.79 22.99
N SER A 26 11.42 -44.56 23.33
CA SER A 26 12.83 -44.29 23.66
C SER A 26 13.05 -42.92 24.33
N GLU A 27 12.42 -42.67 25.49
CA GLU A 27 12.88 -41.60 26.41
C GLU A 27 12.76 -42.08 27.86
N GLN A 28 13.81 -42.75 28.35
CA GLN A 28 14.08 -42.96 29.77
C GLN A 28 15.57 -42.74 30.02
N THR A 29 15.93 -41.58 30.58
CA THR A 29 17.24 -41.37 31.21
C THR A 29 17.11 -40.48 32.45
N SER A 30 17.19 -41.17 33.59
CA SER A 30 17.90 -40.82 34.84
C SER A 30 17.68 -39.46 35.50
N LEU A 31 16.92 -39.53 36.61
CA LEU A 31 17.10 -38.72 37.82
C LEU A 31 18.50 -38.95 38.41
N GLY A 32 19.20 -37.85 38.71
CA GLY A 32 20.46 -37.83 39.47
C GLY A 32 20.42 -36.72 40.53
N GLN A 33 20.54 -37.13 41.77
CA GLN A 33 20.43 -36.37 43.02
C GLN A 33 21.82 -35.90 43.47
N ASN A 34 21.95 -34.65 43.95
CA ASN A 34 22.79 -34.17 45.08
C ASN A 34 23.37 -32.75 44.89
N GLY A 35 22.96 -31.83 45.76
CA GLY A 35 23.77 -31.41 46.93
C GLY A 35 25.02 -30.54 46.75
N GLN A 36 24.94 -29.36 47.39
CA GLN A 36 25.99 -28.55 48.05
C GLN A 36 26.85 -27.54 47.26
N GLU A 37 26.63 -26.27 47.65
CA GLU A 37 27.61 -25.28 48.14
C GLU A 37 29.07 -25.41 47.68
N GLU A 38 29.60 -24.38 47.01
CA GLU A 38 30.51 -23.44 47.68
C GLU A 38 30.87 -22.22 46.80
N ASN A 39 30.99 -21.13 47.52
CA ASN A 39 31.58 -19.84 47.26
C ASN A 39 32.98 -19.91 46.60
N SER A 40 33.30 -19.04 45.63
CA SER A 40 34.60 -18.32 45.54
C SER A 40 34.66 -17.36 44.35
N GLU A 41 35.04 -16.12 44.68
CA GLU A 41 35.60 -15.08 43.81
C GLU A 41 36.76 -15.61 42.95
N GLN A 42 36.87 -15.12 41.70
CA GLN A 42 38.10 -14.55 41.12
C GLN A 42 37.93 -14.18 39.63
N GLN A 43 37.95 -12.88 39.35
CA GLN A 43 38.62 -12.28 38.17
C GLN A 43 40.16 -12.45 38.33
N PRO A 44 41.03 -12.16 37.34
CA PRO A 44 40.84 -11.64 35.97
C PRO A 44 41.61 -12.48 34.90
N SER A 45 41.55 -12.18 33.59
CA SER A 45 42.65 -11.46 32.88
C SER A 45 42.36 -11.33 31.38
N LEU A 46 42.80 -10.19 30.85
CA LEU A 46 42.98 -9.83 29.44
C LEU A 46 43.99 -10.75 28.74
N THR A 47 43.71 -11.11 27.48
CA THR A 47 44.77 -11.29 26.47
C THR A 47 44.25 -10.97 25.06
N THR A 48 44.82 -9.88 24.54
CA THR A 48 45.18 -9.60 23.15
C THR A 48 45.42 -10.83 22.28
N SER A 49 44.86 -10.88 21.06
CA SER A 49 45.41 -11.71 19.99
C SER A 49 45.13 -11.11 18.61
N ALA A 50 46.14 -11.25 17.76
CA ALA A 50 46.42 -10.49 16.56
C ALA A 50 45.66 -10.99 15.32
N ALA A 51 45.58 -10.08 14.34
CA ALA A 51 45.32 -10.38 12.93
C ALA A 51 46.33 -11.39 12.36
N PRO A 52 46.03 -12.04 11.23
CA PRO A 52 46.64 -11.56 9.98
C PRO A 52 45.80 -11.79 8.71
N GLY A 53 46.16 -11.11 7.62
CA GLY A 53 45.83 -11.62 6.28
C GLY A 53 45.66 -10.57 5.18
N ILE A 54 46.76 -9.92 4.80
CA ILE A 54 46.89 -9.12 3.57
C ILE A 54 46.81 -10.05 2.36
N LEU A 55 45.86 -9.83 1.44
CA LEU A 55 45.92 -10.35 0.08
C LEU A 55 45.79 -9.21 -0.94
N LYS A 56 46.95 -8.80 -1.46
CA LYS A 56 47.09 -8.01 -2.69
C LYS A 56 46.54 -8.81 -3.87
N ARG A 57 45.48 -8.34 -4.53
CA ARG A 57 45.10 -8.82 -5.86
C ARG A 57 45.29 -7.71 -6.89
N LYS A 58 46.11 -8.04 -7.88
CA LYS A 58 46.61 -7.21 -8.98
C LYS A 58 45.46 -6.68 -9.83
N SER A 59 45.60 -5.41 -10.21
CA SER A 59 44.89 -4.72 -11.26
C SER A 59 45.24 -5.31 -12.64
N SER A 60 44.22 -5.61 -13.44
CA SER A 60 44.35 -5.74 -14.90
C SER A 60 43.32 -4.81 -15.53
N GLY A 61 43.81 -3.76 -16.17
CA GLY A 61 43.00 -2.88 -17.00
C GLY A 61 42.66 -3.53 -18.33
N MET A 62 41.43 -3.32 -18.77
CA MET A 62 41.03 -3.43 -20.17
C MET A 62 40.23 -2.18 -20.52
N SER A 63 40.89 -1.31 -21.26
CA SER A 63 40.31 -0.22 -22.03
C SER A 63 39.43 -0.81 -23.13
N SER A 64 38.25 -0.24 -23.34
CA SER A 64 37.48 -0.41 -24.59
C SER A 64 36.98 0.95 -25.08
N PRO A 65 36.88 1.15 -26.41
CA PRO A 65 36.97 2.47 -27.02
C PRO A 65 35.60 3.05 -27.40
N ASN A 66 35.62 4.37 -27.59
CA ASN A 66 34.60 5.22 -28.19
C ASN A 66 33.99 4.62 -29.46
N ALA A 67 32.67 4.46 -29.47
CA ALA A 67 31.89 4.28 -30.69
C ALA A 67 31.35 5.64 -31.13
N THR A 68 32.02 6.22 -32.13
CA THR A 68 31.55 7.36 -32.94
C THR A 68 30.34 6.91 -33.76
N LEU A 69 29.16 7.44 -33.46
CA LEU A 69 27.95 7.26 -34.27
C LEU A 69 27.96 8.29 -35.40
N GLU A 70 28.28 7.83 -36.61
CA GLU A 70 28.14 8.57 -37.86
C GLU A 70 26.66 8.81 -38.19
N PHE A 71 26.35 10.07 -38.50
CA PHE A 71 25.03 10.56 -38.86
C PHE A 71 24.87 10.47 -40.38
N VAL A 72 24.06 9.53 -40.87
CA VAL A 72 23.71 9.39 -42.30
C VAL A 72 22.35 10.06 -42.55
N PRO A 73 22.26 11.13 -43.36
CA PRO A 73 20.98 11.68 -43.77
C PRO A 73 20.36 10.88 -44.92
N PRO A 74 19.02 10.69 -44.94
CA PRO A 74 18.35 10.00 -46.04
C PRO A 74 18.30 10.89 -47.32
N PRO A 75 18.44 10.29 -48.52
CA PRO A 75 18.45 11.01 -49.78
C PRO A 75 17.05 11.48 -50.19
N SER A 76 17.07 12.65 -50.83
CA SER A 76 15.95 13.45 -51.28
C SER A 76 15.12 12.77 -52.38
N ALA A 77 13.81 13.05 -52.33
CA ALA A 77 12.83 12.68 -53.33
C ALA A 77 13.05 13.42 -54.65
N GLN A 78 13.49 12.70 -55.69
CA GLN A 78 13.42 13.14 -57.10
C GLN A 78 13.27 11.94 -58.06
N HIS A 79 12.04 11.62 -58.44
CA HIS A 79 11.68 10.92 -59.69
C HIS A 79 10.22 11.28 -60.01
N ALA A 80 9.97 12.30 -60.83
CA ALA A 80 9.86 12.22 -62.31
C ALA A 80 8.82 11.15 -62.70
N GLN A 81 7.54 11.50 -62.90
CA GLN A 81 7.00 12.14 -64.11
C GLN A 81 7.59 11.59 -65.40
N GLU A 82 7.02 10.50 -65.91
CA GLU A 82 6.81 10.26 -67.34
C GLU A 82 5.94 9.01 -67.50
N ILE A 83 4.87 9.14 -68.30
CA ILE A 83 4.28 8.16 -69.23
C ILE A 83 2.87 8.69 -69.52
N ALA A 84 2.82 9.51 -70.56
CA ALA A 84 1.62 9.73 -71.34
C ALA A 84 1.85 9.12 -72.73
N VAL A 85 0.75 8.71 -73.34
CA VAL A 85 0.59 8.43 -74.77
C VAL A 85 1.09 7.06 -75.25
N LEU A 86 0.15 6.11 -75.30
CA LEU A 86 -0.06 5.26 -76.48
C LEU A 86 -1.51 4.80 -76.47
N GLY A 87 -2.30 5.39 -77.35
CA GLY A 87 -3.61 4.87 -77.70
C GLY A 87 -3.47 3.61 -78.56
N SER A 88 -4.42 2.70 -78.42
CA SER A 88 -4.94 1.89 -79.53
C SER A 88 -6.18 1.10 -79.08
N GLU A 89 -7.25 1.35 -79.81
CA GLU A 89 -8.21 0.35 -80.29
C GLU A 89 -9.06 -0.41 -79.26
N ALA A 90 -10.27 0.13 -79.09
CA ALA A 90 -11.42 -0.52 -78.49
C ALA A 90 -11.86 -1.74 -79.33
N HIS A 91 -11.44 -2.94 -78.90
CA HIS A 91 -12.17 -4.17 -79.17
C HIS A 91 -13.08 -4.47 -77.98
N ALA A 92 -14.36 -4.13 -78.12
CA ALA A 92 -15.42 -4.52 -77.21
C ALA A 92 -15.65 -6.03 -77.28
N TYR A 93 -14.84 -6.80 -76.54
CA TYR A 93 -15.21 -8.15 -76.14
C TYR A 93 -16.25 -8.03 -75.02
N VAL A 94 -17.51 -8.34 -75.35
CA VAL A 94 -18.54 -8.64 -74.36
C VAL A 94 -18.13 -9.95 -73.70
N GLN A 95 -17.29 -9.86 -72.66
CA GLN A 95 -17.03 -10.97 -71.76
C GLN A 95 -18.28 -11.18 -70.93
N ASP A 96 -18.83 -12.38 -71.04
CA ASP A 96 -20.00 -12.84 -70.29
C ASP A 96 -19.58 -13.07 -68.83
N TYR A 97 -19.71 -12.03 -68.01
CA TYR A 97 -19.35 -12.03 -66.59
C TYR A 97 -20.34 -12.83 -65.71
N SER A 98 -21.31 -13.51 -66.31
CA SER A 98 -22.38 -14.25 -65.61
C SER A 98 -21.88 -15.46 -64.81
N ASN A 99 -20.61 -15.87 -64.98
CA ASN A 99 -19.98 -16.98 -64.25
C ASN A 99 -18.88 -16.53 -63.27
N LEU A 100 -18.71 -15.23 -63.00
CA LEU A 100 -17.83 -14.81 -61.91
C LEU A 100 -18.52 -15.09 -60.58
N GLN A 101 -18.02 -16.11 -59.88
CA GLN A 101 -18.34 -16.38 -58.49
C GLN A 101 -18.16 -15.08 -57.69
N SER A 102 -19.14 -14.73 -56.86
CA SER A 102 -19.06 -13.55 -56.00
C SER A 102 -17.74 -13.58 -55.22
N LEU A 103 -17.10 -12.41 -55.07
CA LEU A 103 -15.87 -12.29 -54.28
C LEU A 103 -16.06 -12.89 -52.88
N ASP A 104 -17.25 -12.73 -52.29
CA ASP A 104 -17.62 -13.31 -51.00
C ASP A 104 -17.70 -14.84 -51.01
N ASP A 105 -18.14 -15.45 -52.11
CA ASP A 105 -18.22 -16.90 -52.25
C ASP A 105 -16.82 -17.49 -52.50
N PHE A 106 -15.98 -16.81 -53.28
CA PHE A 106 -14.58 -17.20 -53.51
C PHE A 106 -13.76 -17.18 -52.22
N VAL A 107 -13.91 -16.15 -51.37
CA VAL A 107 -13.24 -16.06 -50.07
C VAL A 107 -13.72 -17.16 -49.12
N ARG A 108 -15.00 -17.54 -49.19
CA ARG A 108 -15.57 -18.60 -48.35
C ARG A 108 -15.07 -20.00 -48.73
N GLU A 109 -14.86 -20.26 -50.02
CA GLU A 109 -14.36 -21.54 -50.52
C GLU A 109 -12.82 -21.67 -50.47
N ASN A 110 -12.09 -20.57 -50.28
CA ASN A 110 -10.62 -20.57 -50.20
C ASN A 110 -10.12 -20.26 -48.77
N PRO A 111 -9.99 -21.27 -47.89
CA PRO A 111 -9.53 -21.08 -46.50
C PRO A 111 -8.08 -20.57 -46.38
N PHE A 112 -7.33 -20.53 -47.48
CA PHE A 112 -5.97 -19.97 -47.56
C PHE A 112 -5.91 -18.55 -48.15
N ALA A 113 -7.06 -17.95 -48.51
CA ALA A 113 -7.09 -16.56 -48.89
C ALA A 113 -6.53 -15.71 -47.72
N PRO A 114 -5.61 -14.77 -47.97
CA PRO A 114 -5.11 -13.87 -46.93
C PRO A 114 -6.32 -13.18 -46.30
N LYS A 115 -6.64 -13.54 -45.05
CA LYS A 115 -7.72 -12.88 -44.31
C LYS A 115 -7.47 -11.39 -44.40
N GLU A 116 -8.46 -10.65 -44.90
CA GLU A 116 -8.39 -9.20 -45.00
C GLU A 116 -7.85 -8.67 -43.67
N LYS A 117 -6.83 -7.80 -43.74
CA LYS A 117 -6.29 -7.15 -42.56
C LYS A 117 -7.43 -6.38 -41.92
N THR A 118 -8.10 -6.97 -40.95
CA THR A 118 -9.07 -6.30 -40.10
C THR A 118 -8.36 -5.10 -39.52
N GLU A 119 -8.72 -3.90 -39.98
CA GLU A 119 -8.06 -2.69 -39.53
C GLU A 119 -8.17 -2.63 -38.01
N PRO A 120 -7.04 -2.42 -37.30
CA PRO A 120 -7.07 -2.39 -35.85
C PRO A 120 -8.03 -1.30 -35.40
N PRO A 121 -8.97 -1.60 -34.48
CA PRO A 121 -9.97 -0.64 -34.05
C PRO A 121 -9.28 0.63 -33.54
N ARG A 122 -9.72 1.77 -34.07
CA ARG A 122 -9.14 3.09 -33.77
C ARG A 122 -9.16 3.32 -32.25
N ALA A 123 -8.01 3.70 -31.68
CA ALA A 123 -7.87 3.90 -30.24
C ALA A 123 -8.80 5.03 -29.76
N VAL A 124 -9.92 4.64 -29.12
CA VAL A 124 -10.85 5.58 -28.49
C VAL A 124 -10.28 6.00 -27.13
N PRO A 125 -10.21 7.31 -26.80
CA PRO A 125 -9.84 7.77 -25.47
C PRO A 125 -10.77 7.19 -24.41
N VAL A 126 -10.22 6.46 -23.44
CA VAL A 126 -11.02 5.80 -22.38
C VAL A 126 -11.04 6.67 -21.12
N SER A 127 -12.22 7.13 -20.73
CA SER A 127 -12.50 7.75 -19.42
C SER A 127 -12.53 6.66 -18.34
N PRO A 128 -11.75 6.75 -17.24
CA PRO A 128 -11.67 5.70 -16.21
C PRO A 128 -12.75 5.85 -15.10
N GLU A 129 -13.92 6.38 -15.41
CA GLU A 129 -14.90 6.81 -14.40
C GLU A 129 -15.50 5.63 -13.63
N TYR A 130 -15.96 4.61 -14.34
CA TYR A 130 -16.58 3.43 -13.74
C TYR A 130 -15.54 2.54 -13.05
N SER A 131 -14.32 2.44 -13.59
CA SER A 131 -13.23 1.71 -12.94
C SER A 131 -12.90 2.26 -11.55
N ILE A 132 -12.88 3.59 -11.41
CA ILE A 132 -12.60 4.26 -10.13
C ILE A 132 -13.76 4.02 -9.16
N LYS A 133 -14.99 4.33 -9.58
CA LYS A 133 -16.20 4.14 -8.75
C LYS A 133 -16.31 2.70 -8.26
N PHE A 134 -16.18 1.72 -9.16
CA PHE A 134 -16.24 0.30 -8.84
C PHE A 134 -15.20 -0.10 -7.79
N ASN A 135 -13.95 0.34 -7.95
CA ASN A 135 -12.89 0.01 -7.00
C ASN A 135 -13.11 0.65 -5.62
N ASP A 136 -13.55 1.90 -5.56
CA ASP A 136 -13.85 2.59 -4.30
C ASP A 136 -14.93 1.86 -3.50
N LEU A 137 -15.96 1.37 -4.20
CA LEU A 137 -17.06 0.66 -3.56
C LEU A 137 -16.65 -0.77 -3.17
N CYS A 138 -15.82 -1.45 -3.98
CA CYS A 138 -15.17 -2.70 -3.57
C CYS A 138 -14.35 -2.53 -2.28
N VAL A 139 -13.52 -1.48 -2.18
CA VAL A 139 -12.75 -1.16 -0.97
C VAL A 139 -13.66 -0.89 0.23
N LYS A 140 -14.74 -0.11 0.03
CA LYS A 140 -15.75 0.16 1.07
C LYS A 140 -16.36 -1.12 1.65
N HIS A 141 -16.49 -2.18 0.85
CA HIS A 141 -17.04 -3.47 1.25
C HIS A 141 -15.99 -4.54 1.56
N PHE A 142 -14.70 -4.20 1.56
CA PHE A 142 -13.60 -5.15 1.72
C PHE A 142 -13.63 -6.31 0.71
N ILE A 143 -14.07 -6.01 -0.52
CA ILE A 143 -14.11 -6.96 -1.63
C ILE A 143 -12.91 -6.69 -2.53
N VAL A 144 -12.16 -7.75 -2.86
CA VAL A 144 -11.05 -7.67 -3.81
C VAL A 144 -11.55 -8.09 -5.19
N PRO A 145 -11.63 -7.18 -6.17
CA PRO A 145 -12.03 -7.55 -7.52
C PRO A 145 -10.88 -8.26 -8.25
N ALA A 146 -11.19 -9.38 -8.91
CA ALA A 146 -10.26 -10.13 -9.74
C ALA A 146 -10.65 -9.96 -11.22
N PHE A 147 -9.70 -9.50 -12.05
CA PHE A 147 -9.91 -9.30 -13.49
C PHE A 147 -9.17 -10.39 -14.27
N GLU A 148 -9.89 -11.05 -15.17
CA GLU A 148 -9.37 -12.05 -16.10
C GLU A 148 -9.58 -11.53 -17.53
N TYR A 149 -8.55 -11.62 -18.37
CA TYR A 149 -8.56 -11.08 -19.73
C TYR A 149 -8.28 -12.21 -20.71
N ASP A 150 -9.18 -12.39 -21.68
CA ASP A 150 -8.95 -13.26 -22.83
C ASP A 150 -8.45 -12.42 -24.02
N MET A 151 -7.27 -12.78 -24.53
CA MET A 151 -6.58 -12.02 -25.57
C MET A 151 -6.06 -12.91 -26.71
N PRO A 152 -6.95 -13.49 -27.53
CA PRO A 152 -6.52 -14.13 -28.75
C PRO A 152 -5.93 -13.05 -29.69
N HIS A 153 -4.71 -13.27 -30.18
CA HIS A 153 -4.07 -12.42 -31.20
C HIS A 153 -3.82 -10.94 -30.79
N GLN A 154 -3.48 -10.68 -29.52
CA GLN A 154 -3.10 -9.36 -28.98
C GLN A 154 -4.23 -8.31 -28.86
N GLN A 155 -5.45 -8.63 -29.30
CA GLN A 155 -6.64 -7.84 -28.99
C GLN A 155 -7.37 -8.47 -27.82
N CYS A 156 -7.97 -7.66 -26.96
CA CYS A 156 -8.76 -8.18 -25.84
C CYS A 156 -10.18 -8.41 -26.35
N GLU A 157 -10.60 -9.66 -26.47
CA GLU A 157 -11.95 -10.02 -26.96
C GLU A 157 -12.94 -10.18 -25.80
N MET A 158 -12.44 -10.61 -24.65
CA MET A 158 -13.28 -10.81 -23.46
C MET A 158 -12.54 -10.36 -22.23
N VAL A 159 -13.27 -9.75 -21.32
CA VAL A 159 -12.80 -9.47 -19.96
C VAL A 159 -13.88 -9.87 -18.98
N THR A 160 -13.42 -10.46 -17.90
CA THR A 160 -14.24 -10.98 -16.83
C THR A 160 -13.81 -10.30 -15.54
N VAL A 161 -14.77 -9.85 -14.74
CA VAL A 161 -14.52 -9.38 -13.37
C VAL A 161 -15.29 -10.23 -12.37
N GLN A 162 -14.58 -10.77 -11.39
CA GLN A 162 -15.15 -11.48 -10.25
C GLN A 162 -15.03 -10.62 -8.99
N PHE A 163 -16.13 -10.43 -8.27
CA PHE A 163 -16.17 -9.68 -7.02
C PHE A 163 -17.16 -10.32 -6.05
N GLY A 164 -16.64 -10.80 -4.91
CA GLY A 164 -17.41 -11.67 -4.01
C GLY A 164 -17.87 -12.94 -4.74
N ASP A 165 -19.17 -13.22 -4.67
CA ASP A 165 -19.78 -14.39 -5.32
C ASP A 165 -20.35 -14.08 -6.72
N ARG A 166 -20.14 -12.86 -7.23
CA ARG A 166 -20.64 -12.43 -8.55
C ARG A 166 -19.51 -12.43 -9.58
N LYS A 167 -19.85 -12.83 -10.80
CA LYS A 167 -18.97 -12.81 -11.97
C LYS A 167 -19.70 -12.06 -13.09
N VAL A 168 -19.01 -11.10 -13.71
CA VAL A 168 -19.56 -10.28 -14.80
C VAL A 168 -18.57 -10.27 -15.96
N ASP A 169 -19.08 -10.60 -17.14
CA ASP A 169 -18.28 -10.70 -18.35
C ASP A 169 -18.67 -9.58 -19.32
N ALA A 170 -17.68 -8.98 -19.98
CA ALA A 170 -17.87 -8.07 -21.09
C ALA A 170 -17.20 -8.67 -22.33
N ILE A 171 -18.00 -8.90 -23.38
CA ILE A 171 -17.56 -9.47 -24.65
C ILE A 171 -17.52 -8.33 -25.66
N GLY A 172 -16.39 -8.13 -26.31
CA GLY A 172 -16.27 -7.15 -27.37
C GLY A 172 -14.83 -6.97 -27.85
N PRO A 173 -14.63 -6.52 -29.09
CA PRO A 173 -13.30 -6.16 -29.56
C PRO A 173 -12.83 -4.89 -28.85
N PHE A 174 -12.05 -5.05 -27.78
CA PHE A 174 -11.53 -3.90 -27.04
C PHE A 174 -10.17 -3.48 -27.59
N ALA A 175 -10.06 -2.21 -27.97
CA ALA A 175 -8.83 -1.62 -28.48
C ALA A 175 -7.68 -1.63 -27.44
N SER A 176 -7.98 -1.78 -26.15
CA SER A 176 -6.98 -1.92 -25.09
C SER A 176 -7.53 -2.59 -23.84
N LYS A 177 -6.65 -3.17 -23.00
CA LYS A 177 -7.02 -3.68 -21.66
C LYS A 177 -7.70 -2.64 -20.78
N LYS A 178 -7.31 -1.36 -20.93
CA LYS A 178 -7.92 -0.24 -20.18
C LYS A 178 -9.38 -0.03 -20.60
N HIS A 179 -9.65 -0.12 -21.91
CA HIS A 179 -11.02 -0.03 -22.44
C HIS A 179 -11.87 -1.21 -21.96
N ALA A 180 -11.36 -2.44 -22.09
CA ALA A 180 -12.02 -3.64 -21.61
C ALA A 180 -12.38 -3.51 -20.13
N LYS A 181 -11.41 -3.10 -19.31
CA LYS A 181 -11.61 -2.88 -17.86
C LYS A 181 -12.71 -1.87 -17.56
N GLU A 182 -12.78 -0.77 -18.30
CA GLU A 182 -13.80 0.25 -18.08
C GLU A 182 -15.20 -0.28 -18.43
N GLU A 183 -15.35 -0.96 -19.57
CA GLU A 183 -16.64 -1.52 -20.00
C GLU A 183 -17.14 -2.62 -19.04
N VAL A 184 -16.26 -3.50 -18.56
CA VAL A 184 -16.67 -4.51 -17.57
C VAL A 184 -17.02 -3.88 -16.22
N CYS A 185 -16.29 -2.85 -15.78
CA CYS A 185 -16.62 -2.13 -14.54
C CYS A 185 -17.97 -1.42 -14.66
N LYS A 186 -18.28 -0.87 -15.83
CA LYS A 186 -19.58 -0.23 -16.12
C LYS A 186 -20.75 -1.23 -16.04
N LEU A 187 -20.56 -2.47 -16.50
CA LEU A 187 -21.56 -3.55 -16.36
C LEU A 187 -21.66 -4.09 -14.92
N ALA A 188 -20.53 -4.18 -14.22
CA ALA A 188 -20.47 -4.69 -12.85
C ALA A 188 -21.00 -3.69 -11.80
N TRP A 189 -20.90 -2.39 -12.09
CA TRP A 189 -21.23 -1.32 -11.15
C TRP A 189 -22.67 -1.38 -10.58
N PRO A 190 -23.74 -1.54 -11.38
CA PRO A 190 -25.10 -1.63 -10.85
C PRO A 190 -25.30 -2.84 -9.94
N GLN A 191 -24.64 -3.96 -10.23
CA GLN A 191 -24.71 -5.16 -9.40
C GLN A 191 -24.03 -4.95 -8.04
N LEU A 192 -22.96 -4.17 -8.01
CA LEU A 192 -22.28 -3.81 -6.78
C LEU A 192 -23.10 -2.82 -5.93
N LEU A 193 -23.80 -1.87 -6.56
CA LEU A 193 -24.72 -0.95 -5.88
C LEU A 193 -25.91 -1.68 -5.23
N GLU A 194 -26.51 -2.63 -5.94
CA GLU A 194 -27.60 -3.46 -5.39
C GLU A 194 -27.14 -4.22 -4.13
N MET A 195 -25.89 -4.68 -4.12
CA MET A 195 -25.30 -5.36 -2.98
C MET A 195 -25.02 -4.40 -1.81
N ASP A 196 -24.54 -3.17 -2.06
CA ASP A 196 -24.39 -2.13 -1.01
C ASP A 196 -25.76 -1.84 -0.39
N GLU A 197 -26.79 -1.63 -1.20
CA GLU A 197 -28.15 -1.36 -0.69
C GLU A 197 -28.68 -2.49 0.20
N ARG A 198 -28.46 -3.76 -0.18
CA ARG A 198 -28.81 -4.92 0.67
C ARG A 198 -28.05 -4.91 2.00
N LEU A 199 -26.78 -4.51 1.99
CA LEU A 199 -25.97 -4.40 3.22
C LEU A 199 -26.39 -3.22 4.10
N GLN A 200 -26.77 -2.08 3.51
CA GLN A 200 -27.30 -0.92 4.24
C GLN A 200 -28.69 -1.20 4.83
N ASN A 201 -29.56 -1.88 4.08
CA ASN A 201 -30.92 -2.21 4.54
C ASN A 201 -30.90 -3.23 5.69
N LYS A 202 -29.95 -4.17 5.69
CA LYS A 202 -29.71 -5.05 6.85
C LYS A 202 -29.28 -4.28 8.10
N ARG A 203 -28.60 -3.14 7.95
CA ARG A 203 -28.21 -2.28 9.09
C ARG A 203 -29.34 -1.36 9.58
N LYS A 204 -30.31 -1.02 8.71
CA LYS A 204 -31.39 -0.07 9.04
C LYS A 204 -32.67 -0.72 9.54
N ARG A 205 -32.81 -2.05 9.49
CA ARG A 205 -33.96 -2.71 10.12
C ARG A 205 -33.73 -2.73 11.64
N PRO A 206 -34.54 -2.04 12.46
CA PRO A 206 -34.50 -2.21 13.90
C PRO A 206 -35.05 -3.61 14.15
N GLU A 207 -34.18 -4.58 14.41
CA GLU A 207 -34.60 -5.87 14.94
C GLU A 207 -35.24 -5.63 16.32
N LEU A 208 -36.50 -6.03 16.44
CA LEU A 208 -37.18 -6.13 17.71
C LEU A 208 -36.40 -7.05 18.66
N PRO A 209 -36.47 -6.80 19.98
CA PRO A 209 -35.52 -7.30 20.96
C PRO A 209 -35.64 -8.81 21.10
N GLN A 210 -34.73 -9.54 20.46
CA GLN A 210 -34.52 -10.96 20.72
C GLN A 210 -33.19 -11.13 21.46
N SER A 211 -33.35 -11.35 22.76
CA SER A 211 -32.34 -11.82 23.72
C SER A 211 -31.18 -10.87 24.05
N TYR A 212 -31.34 -10.23 25.20
CA TYR A 212 -30.36 -9.47 25.95
C TYR A 212 -29.17 -10.35 26.34
N SER A 213 -28.13 -10.40 25.51
CA SER A 213 -26.79 -10.74 26.00
C SER A 213 -25.72 -10.18 25.06
N SER A 214 -24.89 -9.27 25.59
CA SER A 214 -23.52 -8.97 25.15
C SER A 214 -23.23 -8.33 23.77
N GLY A 215 -24.19 -7.70 23.10
CA GLY A 215 -23.94 -6.99 21.83
C GLY A 215 -23.26 -5.60 21.97
N ILE A 216 -23.62 -4.82 22.98
CA ILE A 216 -23.19 -3.40 23.11
C ILE A 216 -21.72 -3.28 23.51
N ASP A 217 -21.17 -4.27 24.21
CA ASP A 217 -19.78 -4.26 24.61
C ASP A 217 -18.83 -4.47 23.42
N SER A 218 -19.26 -5.17 22.37
CA SER A 218 -18.37 -5.50 21.25
C SER A 218 -17.88 -4.27 20.47
N GLU A 219 -18.76 -3.29 20.26
CA GLU A 219 -18.44 -2.07 19.47
C GLU A 219 -17.62 -1.06 20.29
N LEU A 220 -17.96 -0.87 21.57
CA LEU A 220 -17.15 -0.04 22.48
C LEU A 220 -15.76 -0.64 22.69
N LEU A 221 -15.69 -1.98 22.82
CA LEU A 221 -14.42 -2.68 22.92
C LEU A 221 -13.64 -2.61 21.60
N ALA A 222 -14.29 -2.56 20.43
CA ALA A 222 -13.58 -2.42 19.16
C ALA A 222 -12.84 -1.06 19.01
N ALA A 223 -13.33 -0.01 19.68
CA ALA A 223 -12.73 1.32 19.62
C ALA A 223 -11.54 1.54 20.58
N GLU A 224 -11.41 0.71 21.63
CA GLU A 224 -10.32 0.84 22.61
C GLU A 224 -8.97 0.38 22.02
N ASN A 225 -7.93 1.18 22.22
CA ASN A 225 -6.56 0.81 21.88
C ASN A 225 -5.96 -0.10 22.96
N PHE A 226 -6.40 -1.37 23.00
CA PHE A 226 -5.95 -2.34 24.01
C PHE A 226 -4.43 -2.56 24.02
N ILE A 227 -3.76 -2.45 22.87
CA ILE A 227 -2.31 -2.59 22.77
C ILE A 227 -1.64 -1.45 23.55
N GLY A 228 -2.10 -0.22 23.36
CA GLY A 228 -1.59 0.95 24.09
C GLY A 228 -1.85 0.85 25.59
N LEU A 229 -3.07 0.47 25.99
CA LEU A 229 -3.42 0.29 27.41
C LEU A 229 -2.55 -0.76 28.11
N LEU A 230 -2.28 -1.87 27.44
CA LEU A 230 -1.43 -2.92 27.99
C LEU A 230 0.03 -2.47 28.14
N GLN A 231 0.52 -1.67 27.18
CA GLN A 231 1.87 -1.10 27.24
C GLN A 231 2.00 -0.05 28.35
N GLU A 232 1.00 0.82 28.50
CA GLU A 232 0.93 1.80 29.60
C GLU A 232 0.92 1.12 30.96
N TYR A 233 0.17 0.03 31.10
CA TYR A 233 0.17 -0.79 32.32
C TYR A 233 1.55 -1.35 32.64
N ALA A 234 2.21 -1.97 31.65
CA ALA A 234 3.56 -2.52 31.85
C ALA A 234 4.55 -1.43 32.28
N GLN A 235 4.47 -0.24 31.65
CA GLN A 235 5.31 0.90 31.99
C GLN A 235 5.02 1.44 33.40
N ALA A 236 3.75 1.60 33.77
CA ALA A 236 3.34 2.11 35.09
C ALA A 236 3.79 1.18 36.23
N ASN A 237 3.78 -0.14 35.99
CA ASN A 237 4.21 -1.16 36.95
C ASN A 237 5.70 -1.51 36.85
N ARG A 238 6.48 -0.81 36.01
CA ARG A 238 7.91 -1.07 35.76
C ARG A 238 8.19 -2.52 35.33
N GLN A 239 7.26 -3.14 34.63
CA GLN A 239 7.37 -4.49 34.07
C GLN A 239 8.01 -4.45 32.67
N ARG A 240 8.50 -5.60 32.20
CA ARG A 240 8.95 -5.73 30.81
C ARG A 240 7.77 -5.47 29.86
N SER A 241 8.07 -4.89 28.69
CA SER A 241 7.07 -4.70 27.62
C SER A 241 6.42 -6.05 27.27
N PRO A 242 5.09 -6.09 27.06
CA PRO A 242 4.38 -7.33 26.74
C PRO A 242 4.98 -8.05 25.53
N ALA A 243 5.27 -9.34 25.67
CA ALA A 243 5.86 -10.13 24.60
C ALA A 243 4.75 -10.77 23.76
N TYR A 244 4.72 -10.47 22.47
CA TYR A 244 3.72 -11.00 21.54
C TYR A 244 4.34 -12.12 20.70
N GLU A 245 3.66 -13.25 20.64
CA GLU A 245 4.01 -14.38 19.79
C GLU A 245 2.97 -14.51 18.68
N GLU A 246 3.42 -14.42 17.43
CA GLU A 246 2.56 -14.46 16.25
C GLU A 246 2.69 -15.82 15.55
N SER A 247 1.56 -16.46 15.28
CA SER A 247 1.48 -17.65 14.42
C SER A 247 0.65 -17.35 13.18
N ARG A 248 0.96 -18.02 12.07
CA ARG A 248 0.23 -17.88 10.80
C ARG A 248 -0.15 -19.23 10.25
N THR A 249 -1.29 -19.32 9.57
CA THR A 249 -1.64 -20.52 8.82
C THR A 249 -0.76 -20.65 7.59
N ASN A 250 -0.38 -21.89 7.26
CA ASN A 250 0.34 -22.20 6.02
C ASN A 250 -0.60 -22.32 4.81
N THR A 251 -1.91 -22.20 5.03
CA THR A 251 -2.96 -22.33 4.01
C THR A 251 -3.44 -20.97 3.52
N THR A 252 -3.91 -20.91 2.27
CA THR A 252 -4.55 -19.73 1.67
C THR A 252 -6.07 -19.80 1.89
N PRO A 253 -6.72 -18.74 2.42
CA PRO A 253 -6.15 -17.44 2.77
C PRO A 253 -5.30 -17.49 4.05
N ILE A 254 -4.16 -16.77 4.03
CA ILE A 254 -3.28 -16.66 5.21
C ILE A 254 -4.07 -15.98 6.34
N ARG A 255 -4.11 -16.62 7.50
CA ARG A 255 -4.68 -16.07 8.72
C ARG A 255 -3.61 -15.94 9.80
N PHE A 256 -3.84 -15.07 10.76
CA PHE A 256 -2.91 -14.76 11.84
C PHE A 256 -3.56 -15.06 13.18
N ALA A 257 -2.84 -15.75 14.06
CA ALA A 257 -3.19 -15.88 15.47
C ALA A 257 -2.07 -15.21 16.29
N CYS A 258 -2.41 -14.72 17.48
CA CYS A 258 -1.45 -14.04 18.33
C CYS A 258 -1.74 -14.35 19.79
N THR A 259 -0.68 -14.56 20.55
CA THR A 259 -0.74 -14.66 22.00
C THR A 259 0.20 -13.63 22.63
N VAL A 260 -0.08 -13.23 23.87
CA VAL A 260 0.69 -12.24 24.62
C VAL A 260 1.06 -12.78 25.99
N ARG A 261 2.33 -12.59 26.37
CA ARG A 261 2.86 -12.93 27.70
C ARG A 261 3.10 -11.66 28.50
N ILE A 262 2.60 -11.67 29.74
CA ILE A 262 2.81 -10.63 30.76
C ILE A 262 3.52 -11.30 31.93
N GLU A 263 4.51 -10.63 32.50
CA GLU A 263 5.37 -11.13 33.59
C GLU A 263 4.58 -11.53 34.85
N GLU A 264 3.40 -10.95 35.05
CA GLU A 264 2.60 -11.12 36.25
C GLU A 264 1.65 -12.33 36.24
N LYS A 265 1.54 -13.02 35.10
CA LYS A 265 0.64 -14.17 34.93
C LYS A 265 1.45 -15.48 34.87
N PRO A 266 1.05 -16.54 35.60
CA PRO A 266 1.70 -17.84 35.49
C PRO A 266 1.52 -18.43 34.08
N ASP A 267 2.63 -18.93 33.53
CA ASP A 267 2.98 -19.68 32.29
C ASP A 267 2.02 -19.76 31.09
N THR A 268 0.72 -19.60 31.25
CA THR A 268 -0.25 -19.64 30.16
C THR A 268 -0.32 -18.29 29.43
N PRO A 269 0.12 -18.21 28.16
CA PRO A 269 -0.01 -17.00 27.36
C PRO A 269 -1.49 -16.60 27.23
N LEU A 270 -1.76 -15.30 27.16
CA LEU A 270 -3.09 -14.72 27.00
C LEU A 270 -3.41 -14.55 25.51
N GLY A 271 -4.65 -14.77 25.12
CA GLY A 271 -5.06 -14.83 23.72
C GLY A 271 -5.32 -16.26 23.27
N SER A 272 -5.45 -16.47 21.97
CA SER A 272 -5.79 -17.77 21.40
C SER A 272 -4.83 -18.09 20.27
N SER A 273 -4.21 -19.27 20.34
CA SER A 273 -3.42 -19.84 19.25
C SER A 273 -4.32 -20.48 18.17
N THR A 274 -5.62 -20.64 18.47
CA THR A 274 -6.61 -21.27 17.57
C THR A 274 -7.52 -20.24 16.90
N ASP A 275 -7.54 -18.99 17.37
CA ASP A 275 -8.39 -17.94 16.80
C ASP A 275 -7.63 -17.21 15.70
N PHE A 276 -8.13 -17.35 14.49
CA PHE A 276 -7.48 -16.89 13.27
C PHE A 276 -8.12 -15.61 12.72
N TYR A 277 -7.33 -14.55 12.63
CA TYR A 277 -7.73 -13.22 12.16
C TYR A 277 -7.22 -12.93 10.75
N GLN A 278 -7.81 -11.94 10.08
CA GLN A 278 -7.44 -11.56 8.70
C GLN A 278 -6.14 -10.75 8.66
N SER A 279 -5.79 -10.06 9.75
CA SER A 279 -4.58 -9.25 9.85
C SER A 279 -3.82 -9.50 11.14
N LYS A 280 -2.47 -9.35 11.08
CA LYS A 280 -1.60 -9.41 12.25
C LYS A 280 -2.00 -8.42 13.34
N GLN A 281 -2.40 -7.22 12.93
CA GLN A 281 -2.79 -6.15 13.85
C GLN A 281 -4.07 -6.49 14.62
N GLU A 282 -5.03 -7.13 13.95
CA GLU A 282 -6.28 -7.59 14.57
C GLU A 282 -6.02 -8.72 15.57
N ALA A 283 -5.21 -9.71 15.19
CA ALA A 283 -4.78 -10.79 16.09
C ALA A 283 -4.10 -10.24 17.34
N LYS A 284 -3.16 -9.31 17.16
CA LYS A 284 -2.45 -8.64 18.25
C LYS A 284 -3.39 -7.84 19.16
N ARG A 285 -4.37 -7.13 18.58
CA ARG A 285 -5.39 -6.40 19.33
C ARG A 285 -6.27 -7.35 20.13
N ALA A 286 -6.66 -8.50 19.59
CA ALA A 286 -7.45 -9.50 20.29
C ALA A 286 -6.68 -10.14 21.46
N ALA A 287 -5.41 -10.49 21.27
CA ALA A 287 -4.54 -10.96 22.33
C ALA A 287 -4.40 -9.92 23.46
N ALA A 288 -4.12 -8.66 23.09
CA ALA A 288 -4.05 -7.56 24.05
C ALA A 288 -5.38 -7.33 24.78
N ARG A 289 -6.52 -7.47 24.09
CA ARG A 289 -7.86 -7.37 24.69
C ARG A 289 -8.06 -8.44 25.75
N GLY A 290 -7.77 -9.71 25.45
CA GLY A 290 -7.88 -10.80 26.43
C GLY A 290 -7.01 -10.54 27.67
N ALA A 291 -5.83 -9.96 27.44
CA ALA A 291 -4.90 -9.63 28.51
C ALA A 291 -5.36 -8.46 29.40
N VAL A 292 -5.88 -7.38 28.79
CA VAL A 292 -6.48 -6.25 29.50
C VAL A 292 -7.71 -6.68 30.29
N LEU A 293 -8.59 -7.51 29.71
CA LEU A 293 -9.76 -8.04 30.41
C LEU A 293 -9.35 -8.91 31.62
N TRP A 294 -8.31 -9.72 31.46
CA TRP A 294 -7.75 -10.48 32.58
C TRP A 294 -7.21 -9.55 33.67
N LEU A 295 -6.41 -8.53 33.33
CA LEU A 295 -5.89 -7.55 34.31
C LEU A 295 -7.00 -6.80 35.05
N ARG A 296 -8.07 -6.41 34.34
CA ARG A 296 -9.26 -5.80 34.94
C ARG A 296 -9.97 -6.77 35.89
N SER A 297 -10.07 -8.06 35.53
CA SER A 297 -10.67 -9.08 36.41
C SER A 297 -9.88 -9.30 37.71
N GLN A 298 -8.56 -9.07 37.67
CA GLN A 298 -7.69 -9.13 38.86
C GLN A 298 -7.71 -7.84 39.67
N GLY A 299 -8.47 -6.81 39.26
CA GLY A 299 -8.49 -5.50 39.92
C GLY A 299 -7.20 -4.69 39.74
N LYS A 300 -6.30 -5.11 38.86
CA LYS A 300 -4.99 -4.46 38.63
C LYS A 300 -5.07 -3.28 37.65
N MET A 301 -6.12 -3.25 36.83
CA MET A 301 -6.37 -2.17 35.88
C MET A 301 -7.76 -1.60 36.10
N ARG A 302 -7.89 -0.26 36.06
CA ARG A 302 -9.18 0.42 36.18
C ARG A 302 -10.13 -0.02 35.05
N PRO A 303 -11.42 -0.24 35.31
CA PRO A 303 -12.42 -0.41 34.27
C PRO A 303 -12.36 0.78 33.31
N ALA A 304 -12.56 0.53 32.01
CA ALA A 304 -12.63 1.62 31.05
C ALA A 304 -13.64 2.67 31.55
N PRO A 305 -13.29 3.96 31.58
CA PRO A 305 -14.30 4.99 31.82
C PRO A 305 -15.39 4.81 30.75
N PRO A 306 -16.68 4.92 31.11
CA PRO A 306 -17.76 4.83 30.13
C PRO A 306 -17.46 5.83 29.01
N SER A 307 -17.19 5.32 27.81
CA SER A 307 -16.50 6.11 26.78
C SER A 307 -17.27 7.41 26.53
N VAL A 308 -16.59 8.55 26.69
CA VAL A 308 -17.16 9.89 26.49
C VAL A 308 -17.36 10.20 25.00
N ASN A 309 -17.01 9.25 24.11
CA ASN A 309 -17.11 9.40 22.66
C ASN A 309 -18.55 9.49 22.13
N LYS A 310 -19.58 9.31 22.98
CA LYS A 310 -20.97 9.66 22.62
C LYS A 310 -21.29 11.15 22.73
N ARG A 311 -20.38 12.00 23.24
CA ARG A 311 -20.67 13.44 23.45
C ARG A 311 -20.20 14.38 22.34
N LEU A 312 -19.64 13.86 21.24
CA LEU A 312 -19.08 14.70 20.16
C LEU A 312 -19.87 14.70 18.85
N LYS A 313 -21.13 14.22 18.83
CA LYS A 313 -21.98 14.37 17.65
C LYS A 313 -23.49 14.34 17.97
N LEU A 314 -23.92 15.14 18.94
CA LEU A 314 -25.30 15.62 18.95
C LEU A 314 -25.22 17.10 18.62
N GLU A 315 -25.59 17.43 17.37
CA GLU A 315 -25.84 18.80 16.97
C GLU A 315 -26.77 19.44 18.00
N GLN A 316 -26.32 20.54 18.57
CA GLN A 316 -27.14 21.42 19.37
C GLN A 316 -27.85 22.35 18.38
N PRO A 317 -29.17 22.23 18.15
CA PRO A 317 -29.90 23.27 17.44
C PRO A 317 -30.01 24.48 18.38
N SER A 318 -29.14 25.47 18.19
CA SER A 318 -29.30 26.76 18.84
C SER A 318 -30.33 27.57 18.05
N ALA A 319 -31.54 27.65 18.58
CA ALA A 319 -32.59 28.53 18.11
C ALA A 319 -32.76 29.70 19.10
N MET A 320 -33.04 30.88 18.52
CA MET A 320 -33.33 32.20 19.11
C MET A 320 -32.06 32.98 19.54
N GLU A 321 -31.89 34.26 19.23
CA GLU A 321 -32.87 35.29 18.87
C GLU A 321 -32.20 36.48 18.14
N LEU A 322 -33.07 37.28 17.53
CA LEU A 322 -32.92 38.38 16.56
C LEU A 322 -32.04 39.57 16.99
N ALA A 323 -31.26 40.11 16.05
CA ALA A 323 -31.34 41.53 15.60
C ALA A 323 -30.36 41.83 14.44
N PRO A 324 -30.66 42.82 13.57
CA PRO A 324 -30.06 42.95 12.24
C PRO A 324 -28.95 44.01 12.15
N ASP A 325 -28.28 44.01 11.00
CA ASP A 325 -27.41 45.07 10.44
C ASP A 325 -25.95 45.11 10.91
N SER A 326 -25.10 44.34 10.23
CA SER A 326 -23.78 44.86 9.78
C SER A 326 -23.17 43.99 8.69
N THR A 327 -23.18 44.53 7.47
CA THR A 327 -22.43 44.04 6.32
C THR A 327 -20.95 44.30 6.57
N GLY A 328 -20.16 43.25 6.83
CA GLY A 328 -18.73 43.39 7.15
C GLY A 328 -17.93 42.12 6.84
N LEU A 329 -17.84 41.78 5.55
CA LEU A 329 -16.97 40.75 5.02
C LEU A 329 -15.51 41.23 5.07
N THR A 330 -14.81 41.00 6.18
CA THR A 330 -13.35 40.81 6.35
C THR A 330 -12.96 41.20 7.77
N GLN A 331 -12.69 40.22 8.64
CA GLN A 331 -11.81 40.27 9.82
C GLN A 331 -12.34 39.27 10.85
N LEU A 332 -11.73 38.07 10.90
CA LEU A 332 -11.61 37.23 12.10
C LEU A 332 -10.79 35.99 11.74
N VAL A 333 -9.50 36.20 11.51
CA VAL A 333 -8.47 35.16 11.60
C VAL A 333 -7.28 35.86 12.24
N ASN A 334 -7.19 35.91 13.57
CA ASN A 334 -5.94 36.32 14.24
C ASN A 334 -5.78 35.87 15.71
N ASP A 335 -6.75 35.25 16.36
CA ASP A 335 -6.56 34.74 17.73
C ASP A 335 -7.01 33.29 17.90
N ALA A 336 -6.50 32.41 17.05
CA ALA A 336 -6.45 30.99 17.36
C ALA A 336 -5.17 30.72 18.15
N ASP A 337 -5.33 30.58 19.46
CA ASP A 337 -4.28 30.18 20.41
C ASP A 337 -3.61 28.86 19.95
N LEU A 338 -2.41 28.97 19.37
CA LEU A 338 -1.61 27.89 18.77
C LEU A 338 -1.00 26.91 19.81
N ASN A 339 -1.35 27.01 21.08
CA ASN A 339 -0.73 26.20 22.14
C ASN A 339 -1.46 24.89 22.49
N SER A 340 -2.60 24.57 21.88
CA SER A 340 -3.34 23.34 22.22
C SER A 340 -2.97 22.14 21.32
N GLY A 341 -1.85 21.50 21.65
CA GLY A 341 -1.70 20.04 21.75
C GLY A 341 -1.78 19.12 20.51
N ALA A 342 -2.19 19.59 19.34
CA ALA A 342 -2.11 18.80 18.10
C ALA A 342 -0.77 19.11 17.39
N LYS A 343 0.14 18.14 17.37
CA LYS A 343 1.42 18.24 16.63
C LYS A 343 1.13 18.35 15.13
N THR A 344 0.89 19.56 14.63
CA THR A 344 0.78 19.82 13.21
C THR A 344 2.09 19.38 12.55
N THR A 345 1.98 18.55 11.51
CA THR A 345 3.17 18.07 10.79
C THR A 345 3.91 19.26 10.15
N SER A 346 5.24 19.18 10.01
CA SER A 346 6.01 20.28 9.42
C SER A 346 5.53 20.65 8.02
N ALA A 347 5.05 19.66 7.25
CA ALA A 347 4.44 19.87 5.94
C ALA A 347 3.13 20.67 6.00
N ALA A 348 2.25 20.40 6.97
CA ALA A 348 1.02 21.16 7.15
C ALA A 348 1.32 22.63 7.51
N ARG A 349 2.25 22.85 8.44
CA ARG A 349 2.70 24.19 8.84
C ARG A 349 3.34 24.97 7.68
N LEU A 350 4.12 24.30 6.83
CA LEU A 350 4.67 24.90 5.62
C LEU A 350 3.57 25.41 4.68
N HIS A 351 2.55 24.59 4.42
CA HIS A 351 1.43 24.96 3.55
C HIS A 351 0.62 26.13 4.12
N GLU A 352 0.39 26.12 5.43
CA GLU A 352 -0.29 27.22 6.13
C GLU A 352 0.48 28.53 6.03
N LEU A 353 1.78 28.54 6.38
CA LEU A 353 2.62 29.74 6.29
C LEU A 353 2.75 30.27 4.86
N THR A 354 2.87 29.36 3.88
CA THR A 354 2.90 29.72 2.46
C THR A 354 1.62 30.48 2.07
N ALA A 355 0.46 29.99 2.50
CA ALA A 355 -0.83 30.63 2.23
C ALA A 355 -0.96 31.99 2.95
N VAL A 356 -0.58 32.07 4.23
CA VAL A 356 -0.59 33.31 5.02
C VAL A 356 0.28 34.39 4.39
N LEU A 357 1.45 34.03 3.86
CA LEU A 357 2.37 34.96 3.20
C LEU A 357 1.97 35.32 1.76
N GLY A 358 0.88 34.74 1.24
CA GLY A 358 0.36 35.01 -0.10
C GLY A 358 1.22 34.40 -1.22
N PHE A 359 1.95 33.32 -0.92
CA PHE A 359 2.74 32.56 -1.88
C PHE A 359 1.97 31.34 -2.41
N ARG A 360 2.39 30.79 -3.56
CA ARG A 360 1.81 29.54 -4.07
C ARG A 360 2.45 28.32 -3.39
N PRO A 361 1.76 27.17 -3.34
CA PRO A 361 2.34 25.94 -2.81
C PRO A 361 3.67 25.59 -3.49
N PRO A 362 4.76 25.38 -2.75
CA PRO A 362 6.06 25.07 -3.34
C PRO A 362 6.10 23.65 -3.90
N ILE A 363 6.99 23.44 -4.89
CA ILE A 363 7.21 22.14 -5.53
C ILE A 363 8.37 21.44 -4.81
N TYR A 364 8.16 20.17 -4.45
CA TYR A 364 9.22 19.33 -3.88
C TYR A 364 10.03 18.68 -5.00
N GLU A 365 11.32 18.99 -5.07
CA GLU A 365 12.27 18.31 -5.94
C GLU A 365 13.10 17.33 -5.12
N SER A 366 13.12 16.07 -5.54
CA SER A 366 13.82 14.99 -4.84
C SER A 366 14.70 14.21 -5.80
N HIS A 367 15.97 14.02 -5.41
CA HIS A 367 16.96 13.29 -6.18
C HIS A 367 17.60 12.20 -5.30
N PRO A 368 17.91 11.00 -5.84
CA PRO A 368 18.73 10.04 -5.13
C PRO A 368 20.09 10.65 -4.80
N SER A 369 20.52 10.57 -3.54
CA SER A 369 21.81 11.13 -3.12
C SER A 369 22.95 10.28 -3.70
N VAL A 370 23.98 10.93 -4.22
CA VAL A 370 25.25 10.26 -4.50
C VAL A 370 25.91 9.98 -3.15
N PRO A 371 26.30 8.72 -2.84
CA PRO A 371 26.88 8.40 -1.56
C PRO A 371 28.17 9.21 -1.32
N PRO A 372 28.44 9.63 -0.06
CA PRO A 372 29.62 10.42 0.24
C PRO A 372 30.91 9.71 -0.22
N PRO A 373 31.85 10.43 -0.84
CA PRO A 373 33.11 9.84 -1.29
C PRO A 373 33.85 9.23 -0.08
N GLY A 374 34.21 7.95 -0.18
CA GLY A 374 35.01 7.25 0.83
C GLY A 374 34.27 6.23 1.71
N LYS A 375 32.96 6.04 1.53
CA LYS A 375 32.23 4.90 2.12
C LYS A 375 31.73 3.97 1.02
N PRO A 376 32.31 2.78 0.84
CA PRO A 376 31.73 1.77 -0.05
C PRO A 376 30.42 1.30 0.59
N LEU A 377 29.28 1.67 0.00
CA LEU A 377 28.00 1.06 0.34
C LEU A 377 27.84 -0.23 -0.47
N ASP A 378 27.23 -1.24 0.13
CA ASP A 378 26.93 -2.49 -0.53
C ASP A 378 25.92 -2.27 -1.67
N ALA A 379 26.00 -3.07 -2.74
CA ALA A 379 25.19 -2.93 -3.94
C ALA A 379 23.67 -2.92 -3.68
N HIS A 380 23.22 -3.48 -2.55
CA HIS A 380 21.82 -3.45 -2.12
C HIS A 380 21.38 -2.12 -1.52
N GLU A 381 22.29 -1.26 -1.04
CA GLU A 381 21.99 0.04 -0.44
C GLU A 381 21.99 1.19 -1.46
N ILE A 382 22.46 0.95 -2.69
CA ILE A 382 22.63 1.97 -3.73
C ILE A 382 21.29 2.44 -4.31
N ASN A 383 20.22 1.65 -4.17
CA ASN A 383 18.93 1.94 -4.79
C ASN A 383 18.00 2.74 -3.85
N GLY A 384 18.26 4.05 -3.74
CA GLY A 384 17.27 5.02 -3.24
C GLY A 384 17.10 5.08 -1.72
N VAL A 385 18.08 4.58 -0.97
CA VAL A 385 18.09 4.66 0.49
C VAL A 385 18.24 6.11 0.96
N PHE A 386 19.13 6.87 0.32
CA PHE A 386 19.40 8.27 0.63
C PHE A 386 18.80 9.19 -0.42
N ILE A 387 18.15 10.25 0.04
CA ILE A 387 17.45 11.21 -0.80
C ILE A 387 17.90 12.62 -0.43
N ASP A 388 18.29 13.36 -1.47
CA ASP A 388 18.46 14.80 -1.43
C ASP A 388 17.11 15.43 -1.80
N MET A 389 16.66 16.41 -1.02
CA MET A 389 15.37 17.06 -1.25
C MET A 389 15.48 18.56 -1.01
N HIS A 390 14.80 19.33 -1.84
CA HIS A 390 14.63 20.76 -1.63
C HIS A 390 13.29 21.22 -2.19
N LEU A 391 12.90 22.44 -1.85
CA LEU A 391 11.68 23.09 -2.30
C LEU A 391 12.02 24.20 -3.29
N ARG A 392 11.18 24.36 -4.31
CA ARG A 392 11.23 25.50 -5.23
C ARG A 392 9.90 26.23 -5.24
N PHE A 393 9.99 27.55 -5.10
CA PHE A 393 8.86 28.46 -5.25
C PHE A 393 8.73 28.91 -6.71
N SER A 394 7.54 29.40 -7.07
CA SER A 394 7.30 29.91 -8.42
C SER A 394 8.07 31.21 -8.65
N ASP A 395 8.49 31.50 -9.89
CA ASP A 395 9.23 32.73 -10.21
C ASP A 395 8.46 34.00 -9.80
N GLN A 396 7.12 33.95 -9.79
CA GLN A 396 6.27 35.05 -9.33
C GLN A 396 6.39 35.28 -7.82
N ASP A 397 6.53 34.22 -7.02
CA ASP A 397 6.75 34.35 -5.58
C ASP A 397 8.18 34.81 -5.28
N VAL A 398 9.17 34.41 -6.10
CA VAL A 398 10.54 34.90 -6.03
C VAL A 398 10.63 36.40 -6.36
N GLN A 399 9.83 36.89 -7.31
CA GLN A 399 9.73 38.33 -7.59
C GLN A 399 9.12 39.11 -6.43
N LYS A 400 8.18 38.52 -5.68
CA LYS A 400 7.61 39.13 -4.46
C LYS A 400 8.59 39.13 -3.29
N ASP A 401 9.40 38.09 -3.15
CA ASP A 401 10.40 37.98 -2.10
C ASP A 401 11.67 37.27 -2.61
N SER A 402 12.74 38.03 -2.80
CA SER A 402 13.99 37.54 -3.40
C SER A 402 14.67 36.45 -2.57
N ARG A 403 14.34 36.30 -1.28
CA ARG A 403 14.86 35.24 -0.41
C ARG A 403 14.30 33.87 -0.74
N LEU A 404 13.20 33.81 -1.49
CA LEU A 404 12.66 32.56 -2.02
C LEU A 404 13.42 32.07 -3.26
N ALA A 405 14.40 32.83 -3.76
CA ALA A 405 15.21 32.42 -4.90
C ALA A 405 16.07 31.19 -4.56
N GLY A 406 15.98 30.16 -5.41
CA GLY A 406 16.84 28.96 -5.32
C GLY A 406 16.24 27.81 -4.50
N PRO A 407 17.08 26.80 -4.15
CA PRO A 407 16.64 25.62 -3.44
C PRO A 407 16.40 25.91 -1.94
N LEU A 408 15.14 25.96 -1.53
CA LEU A 408 14.76 26.21 -0.14
C LEU A 408 14.70 24.92 0.66
N GLY A 409 15.09 24.95 1.93
CA GLY A 409 15.04 23.79 2.82
C GLY A 409 15.86 22.60 2.30
N LYS A 410 16.98 22.87 1.63
CA LYS A 410 17.83 21.84 1.03
C LYS A 410 18.35 20.89 2.11
N VAL A 411 18.06 19.61 1.94
CA VAL A 411 18.59 18.51 2.75
C VAL A 411 19.31 17.52 1.85
N GLU A 412 20.42 16.98 2.34
CA GLU A 412 21.26 16.03 1.61
C GLU A 412 21.45 14.76 2.44
N HIS A 413 21.59 13.63 1.75
CA HIS A 413 21.88 12.31 2.32
C HIS A 413 20.89 11.88 3.41
N VAL A 414 19.60 12.15 3.24
CA VAL A 414 18.59 11.77 4.24
C VAL A 414 18.03 10.39 3.92
N HIS A 415 18.09 9.49 4.90
CA HIS A 415 17.57 8.12 4.75
C HIS A 415 16.04 8.13 4.64
N GLY A 416 15.53 7.73 3.48
CA GLY A 416 14.11 7.54 3.18
C GLY A 416 13.35 8.83 2.86
N ARG A 417 12.44 8.74 1.88
CA ARG A 417 11.74 9.89 1.30
C ARG A 417 10.89 10.67 2.31
N LYS A 418 10.26 9.94 3.23
CA LYS A 418 9.42 10.53 4.28
C LYS A 418 10.23 11.41 5.23
N ASN A 419 11.41 10.95 5.63
CA ASN A 419 12.29 11.68 6.53
C ASN A 419 12.93 12.88 5.82
N ALA A 420 13.37 12.70 4.58
CA ALA A 420 13.88 13.79 3.73
C ALA A 420 12.86 14.92 3.60
N LYS A 421 11.59 14.57 3.32
CA LYS A 421 10.49 15.53 3.24
C LYS A 421 10.25 16.27 4.55
N GLU A 422 10.20 15.56 5.67
CA GLU A 422 9.96 16.19 6.97
C GLU A 422 11.08 17.17 7.36
N GLN A 423 12.34 16.80 7.12
CA GLN A 423 13.49 17.68 7.39
C GLN A 423 13.51 18.89 6.45
N CYS A 424 13.25 18.68 5.16
CA CYS A 424 13.14 19.74 4.17
C CYS A 424 12.04 20.76 4.54
N CYS A 425 10.86 20.28 4.94
CA CYS A 425 9.78 21.15 5.43
C CYS A 425 10.19 21.94 6.67
N ARG A 426 10.88 21.31 7.63
CA ARG A 426 11.31 21.98 8.86
C ARG A 426 12.23 23.17 8.58
N GLU A 427 13.20 23.01 7.68
CA GLU A 427 14.09 24.11 7.31
C GLU A 427 13.36 25.20 6.50
N ALA A 428 12.46 24.83 5.60
CA ALA A 428 11.67 25.81 4.85
C ALA A 428 10.71 26.61 5.75
N VAL A 429 10.06 25.96 6.72
CA VAL A 429 9.21 26.63 7.72
C VAL A 429 10.01 27.69 8.48
N ARG A 430 11.24 27.37 8.93
CA ARG A 430 12.12 28.32 9.62
C ARG A 430 12.37 29.59 8.81
N ILE A 431 12.53 29.46 7.49
CA ILE A 431 12.75 30.59 6.59
C ILE A 431 11.44 31.39 6.40
N LEU A 432 10.31 30.72 6.17
CA LEU A 432 9.02 31.41 6.03
C LEU A 432 8.61 32.16 7.30
N GLU A 433 8.89 31.62 8.48
CA GLU A 433 8.65 32.31 9.76
C GLU A 433 9.54 33.55 9.95
N GLN A 434 10.76 33.52 9.41
CA GLN A 434 11.63 34.70 9.38
C GLN A 434 11.05 35.77 8.47
N ILE A 435 10.61 35.39 7.25
CA ILE A 435 9.94 36.29 6.30
C ILE A 435 8.70 36.93 6.95
N GLN A 436 7.88 36.13 7.64
CA GLN A 436 6.69 36.60 8.32
C GLN A 436 7.00 37.62 9.42
N ARG A 437 7.99 37.34 10.27
CA ARG A 437 8.39 38.26 11.35
C ARG A 437 8.92 39.59 10.83
N GLU A 438 9.69 39.57 9.75
CA GLU A 438 10.22 40.81 9.15
C GLU A 438 9.11 41.66 8.53
N ARG A 439 8.16 41.04 7.80
CA ARG A 439 6.99 41.77 7.28
C ARG A 439 6.12 42.38 8.38
N ALA A 440 6.03 41.72 9.53
CA ALA A 440 5.29 42.24 10.68
C ALA A 440 5.99 43.43 11.36
N HIS A 441 7.30 43.62 11.15
CA HIS A 441 8.06 44.76 11.69
C HIS A 441 8.08 45.96 10.74
N GLU A 442 7.82 45.75 9.44
CA GLU A 442 7.76 46.83 8.44
C GLU A 442 6.40 47.54 8.38
N GLN A 443 5.37 46.97 9.00
CA GLN A 443 4.04 47.56 9.17
C GLN A 443 3.96 48.31 10.50
#